data_AF-A0A226E4W5-F1
#
_entry.id   AF-A0A226E4W5-F1
#
_cell.length_a   1.000
_cell.length_b   1.000
_cell.length_c   1.000
_cell.angle_alpha   90.00
_cell.angle_beta   90.00
_cell.angle_gamma   90.00
#
_symmetry.space_group_name_H-M   'P 1'
#
loop_
_entity.id
_entity.type
_entity.pdbx_description
1 polymer ?
#
loop_
_entity_poly.entity_id
_entity_poly.type
_entity_poly.pdbx_seq_one_letter_code
_entity_poly.pdbx_strand_id
1 'polypeptide(L)'
;MADGSKQPIHIHGNDRLSDRVNLFQQQAAKHEKAQKSNPFSSKFDPKGGDSNTSIGLSKDDPRIGSTLFLSGKFFSTTTLFKGNAVGYYRAGRVSRSKNMMASTRKEIPIAIRDLVIQDWKGGQKGGLSQRQIGTKYKLARTTIQTIIKNFRANGSVQNKVRSGRKPILAHREVRHVLNKVNVTPSLSAPKLSTEIKEMFDKQVSPRTIQRTLNKGNLKSHRAVRKPLIVPRNATKRVKFARDHISKPQTFWDSILWTDESKFNVFGSDGRRRVWRYPKEALNPKNLNPTVKHGGGSVMVWGCMASSGAGKMEFIDGIMDQYKYQGILDRNIQESVRKLGLGRRFVFQQDNDPKHSAKSTMEYFKKKKFRS
;
A
#
# COMPACT_ATOMS: atom_id res chain seq x y z
N MET A 1 -13.23 -15.29 -35.49
CA MET A 1 -12.50 -15.83 -34.31
C MET A 1 -11.02 -15.62 -34.56
N ALA A 2 -10.26 -15.08 -33.62
CA ALA A 2 -8.81 -14.90 -33.76
C ALA A 2 -8.10 -15.86 -32.80
N ASP A 3 -7.22 -16.70 -33.34
CA ASP A 3 -6.39 -17.59 -32.53
C ASP A 3 -5.44 -16.77 -31.65
N GLY A 4 -5.40 -17.13 -30.36
CA GLY A 4 -4.54 -16.48 -29.35
C GLY A 4 -3.12 -17.04 -29.30
N SER A 5 -2.73 -17.90 -30.23
CA SER A 5 -1.37 -18.43 -30.31
C SER A 5 -0.37 -17.29 -30.59
N LYS A 6 0.52 -17.05 -29.61
CA LYS A 6 1.65 -16.13 -29.80
C LYS A 6 2.66 -16.78 -30.74
N GLN A 7 2.75 -16.26 -31.96
CA GLN A 7 3.76 -16.65 -32.93
C GLN A 7 5.18 -16.49 -32.34
N PRO A 8 6.10 -17.46 -32.54
CA PRO A 8 7.47 -17.35 -32.07
C PRO A 8 8.21 -16.21 -32.78
N ILE A 9 9.00 -15.45 -32.02
CA ILE A 9 9.77 -14.32 -32.56
C ILE A 9 10.98 -14.87 -33.32
N HIS A 10 10.92 -14.87 -34.65
CA HIS A 10 12.09 -15.11 -35.50
C HIS A 10 13.02 -13.89 -35.49
N ILE A 11 14.29 -14.12 -35.11
CA ILE A 11 15.37 -13.14 -35.20
C ILE A 11 16.34 -13.65 -36.27
N HIS A 12 16.42 -12.96 -37.40
CA HIS A 12 17.34 -13.32 -38.48
C HIS A 12 18.77 -12.82 -38.22
N GLY A 13 19.77 -13.60 -38.63
CA GLY A 13 21.17 -13.14 -38.73
C GLY A 13 22.14 -13.63 -37.64
N ASN A 14 21.76 -14.57 -36.77
CA ASN A 14 22.69 -15.25 -35.87
C ASN A 14 22.07 -16.55 -35.34
N ASP A 15 22.37 -17.68 -35.97
CA ASP A 15 21.65 -18.96 -35.77
C ASP A 15 21.73 -19.46 -34.31
N ARG A 16 22.85 -19.16 -33.63
CA ARG A 16 23.05 -19.44 -32.20
C ARG A 16 22.12 -18.63 -31.27
N LEU A 17 21.58 -17.50 -31.71
CA LEU A 17 20.57 -16.75 -30.94
C LEU A 17 19.17 -17.33 -31.14
N SER A 18 18.80 -17.74 -32.35
CA SER A 18 17.52 -18.43 -32.58
C SER A 18 17.45 -19.75 -31.80
N ASP A 19 18.51 -20.55 -31.81
CA ASP A 19 18.54 -21.82 -31.06
C ASP A 19 18.40 -21.61 -29.55
N ARG A 20 19.02 -20.55 -29.00
CA ARG A 20 18.91 -20.21 -27.58
C ARG A 20 17.54 -19.63 -27.21
N VAL A 21 16.92 -18.85 -28.10
CA VAL A 21 15.52 -18.38 -27.93
C VAL A 21 14.54 -19.56 -28.02
N ASN A 22 14.78 -20.52 -28.91
CA ASN A 22 13.98 -21.73 -29.04
C ASN A 22 14.15 -22.64 -27.80
N LEU A 23 15.37 -22.83 -27.31
CA LEU A 23 15.63 -23.56 -26.06
C LEU A 23 14.95 -22.88 -24.85
N PHE A 24 14.98 -21.55 -24.78
CA PHE A 24 14.27 -20.77 -23.76
C PHE A 24 12.75 -20.98 -23.81
N GLN A 25 12.15 -20.93 -25.01
CA GLN A 25 10.72 -21.20 -25.20
C GLN A 25 10.36 -22.66 -24.85
N GLN A 26 11.20 -23.63 -25.22
CA GLN A 26 11.02 -25.04 -24.88
C GLN A 26 11.11 -25.29 -23.36
N GLN A 27 12.05 -24.65 -22.66
CA GLN A 27 12.15 -24.72 -21.20
C GLN A 27 10.90 -24.13 -20.53
N ALA A 28 10.42 -22.97 -21.01
CA ALA A 28 9.17 -22.37 -20.53
C ALA A 28 7.95 -23.29 -20.75
N ALA A 29 7.82 -23.88 -21.94
CA ALA A 29 6.73 -24.80 -22.27
C ALA A 29 6.79 -26.13 -21.49
N LYS A 30 8.00 -26.68 -21.26
CA LYS A 30 8.20 -27.87 -20.41
C LYS A 30 7.79 -27.58 -18.96
N HIS A 31 8.14 -26.39 -18.45
CA HIS A 31 7.74 -25.96 -17.11
C HIS A 31 6.21 -25.71 -17.00
N GLU A 32 5.57 -25.14 -18.03
CA GLU A 32 4.11 -24.99 -18.07
C GLU A 32 3.39 -26.36 -18.03
N LYS A 33 3.88 -27.35 -18.80
CA LYS A 33 3.37 -28.73 -18.74
C LYS A 33 3.55 -29.35 -17.34
N ALA A 34 4.70 -29.15 -16.71
CA ALA A 34 4.96 -29.63 -15.34
C ALA A 34 4.04 -28.99 -14.28
N GLN A 35 3.52 -27.78 -14.52
CA GLN A 35 2.53 -27.17 -13.64
C GLN A 35 1.14 -27.78 -13.79
N LYS A 36 0.75 -28.18 -15.01
CA LYS A 36 -0.53 -28.88 -15.26
C LYS A 36 -0.55 -30.28 -14.62
N SER A 37 0.63 -30.92 -14.47
CA SER A 37 0.79 -32.20 -13.75
C SER A 37 1.02 -32.07 -12.23
N ASN A 38 0.97 -30.86 -11.65
CA ASN A 38 1.06 -30.69 -10.20
C ASN A 38 -0.20 -31.29 -9.53
N PRO A 39 -0.09 -32.13 -8.47
CA PRO A 39 -1.26 -32.73 -7.80
C PRO A 39 -2.21 -31.72 -7.15
N PHE A 40 -1.84 -30.44 -7.02
CA PHE A 40 -2.75 -29.35 -6.63
C PHE A 40 -3.50 -28.70 -7.82
N SER A 41 -3.40 -29.25 -9.04
CA SER A 41 -3.90 -28.66 -10.29
C SER A 41 -4.90 -29.54 -11.07
N SER A 42 -5.04 -30.82 -10.74
CA SER A 42 -6.00 -31.76 -11.35
C SER A 42 -6.82 -32.47 -10.25
N LYS A 43 -8.12 -32.73 -10.38
CA LYS A 43 -9.07 -32.58 -11.50
C LYS A 43 -10.39 -31.95 -11.00
N PHE A 44 -11.15 -31.31 -11.89
CA PHE A 44 -12.60 -31.15 -11.72
C PHE A 44 -13.26 -31.11 -13.10
N ASP A 45 -13.72 -32.26 -13.58
CA ASP A 45 -14.52 -32.35 -14.80
C ASP A 45 -15.98 -31.93 -14.50
N PRO A 46 -16.56 -30.95 -15.20
CA PRO A 46 -17.88 -30.42 -14.89
C PRO A 46 -19.03 -31.22 -15.54
N LYS A 47 -18.79 -32.46 -15.99
CA LYS A 47 -19.78 -33.31 -16.67
C LYS A 47 -19.64 -34.78 -16.26
N GLY A 48 -20.45 -35.20 -15.31
CA GLY A 48 -20.58 -36.59 -14.85
C GLY A 48 -21.45 -36.62 -13.59
N GLY A 49 -22.56 -37.35 -13.62
CA GLY A 49 -23.54 -37.40 -12.54
C GLY A 49 -23.14 -38.32 -11.38
N ASP A 50 -23.93 -38.21 -10.31
CA ASP A 50 -23.98 -38.99 -9.07
C ASP A 50 -23.13 -40.27 -8.96
N SER A 51 -22.25 -40.30 -7.95
CA SER A 51 -22.14 -41.44 -7.02
C SER A 51 -21.30 -41.08 -5.80
N ASN A 52 -21.62 -41.71 -4.66
CA ASN A 52 -20.86 -41.57 -3.42
C ASN A 52 -19.42 -42.08 -3.59
N THR A 53 -18.42 -41.24 -3.36
CA THR A 53 -17.07 -41.72 -2.98
C THR A 53 -16.40 -40.75 -2.03
N SER A 54 -16.38 -41.10 -0.75
CA SER A 54 -15.64 -40.37 0.28
C SER A 54 -14.13 -40.60 0.08
N ILE A 55 -13.40 -39.60 -0.40
CA ILE A 55 -11.93 -39.58 -0.28
C ILE A 55 -11.61 -39.27 1.18
N GLY A 56 -11.50 -40.33 1.98
CA GLY A 56 -11.11 -40.25 3.38
C GLY A 56 -9.65 -39.83 3.50
N LEU A 57 -9.42 -38.62 4.04
CA LEU A 57 -8.10 -38.26 4.56
C LEU A 57 -7.98 -38.83 5.98
N SER A 58 -6.96 -39.67 6.19
CA SER A 58 -6.67 -40.26 7.49
C SER A 58 -6.42 -39.17 8.54
N LYS A 59 -6.86 -39.42 9.78
CA LYS A 59 -6.56 -38.54 10.93
C LYS A 59 -5.10 -38.57 11.35
N ASP A 60 -4.33 -39.55 10.87
CA ASP A 60 -2.94 -39.80 11.24
C ASP A 60 -1.92 -39.22 10.23
N ASP A 61 -2.30 -38.21 9.44
CA ASP A 61 -1.34 -37.49 8.58
C ASP A 61 -0.39 -36.64 9.45
N PRO A 62 0.93 -36.94 9.48
CA PRO A 62 1.89 -36.24 10.35
C PRO A 62 2.15 -34.77 9.97
N ARG A 63 1.45 -34.24 8.96
CA ARG A 63 1.43 -32.81 8.61
C ARG A 63 0.37 -32.01 9.37
N ILE A 64 -0.54 -32.67 10.09
CA ILE A 64 -1.43 -32.02 11.07
C ILE A 64 -0.68 -31.94 12.41
N GLY A 65 -0.16 -30.76 12.73
CA GLY A 65 0.54 -30.54 14.00
C GLY A 65 -0.35 -30.86 15.20
N SER A 66 0.21 -31.57 16.18
CA SER A 66 -0.47 -32.01 17.39
C SER A 66 -0.94 -30.85 18.25
N THR A 67 -2.23 -30.50 18.15
CA THR A 67 -2.87 -29.63 19.14
C THR A 67 -3.06 -30.39 20.44
N LEU A 68 -2.14 -30.17 21.38
CA LEU A 68 -2.33 -30.46 22.80
C LEU A 68 -3.53 -29.67 23.34
N PHE A 69 -4.72 -30.25 23.22
CA PHE A 69 -5.88 -29.88 24.03
C PHE A 69 -5.79 -30.60 25.36
N LEU A 70 -5.39 -29.88 26.41
CA LEU A 70 -5.72 -30.29 27.77
C LEU A 70 -7.22 -30.11 27.99
N SER A 71 -7.82 -31.15 28.59
CA SER A 71 -9.19 -31.28 29.09
C SER A 71 -9.77 -29.98 29.66
N GLY A 72 -11.04 -29.62 29.44
CA GLY A 72 -12.29 -30.35 29.75
C GLY A 72 -13.08 -29.46 30.73
N LYS A 73 -14.39 -29.54 31.02
CA LYS A 73 -15.55 -30.42 30.73
C LYS A 73 -16.79 -29.49 30.76
N PHE A 74 -18.00 -29.78 30.29
CA PHE A 74 -18.64 -30.91 29.60
C PHE A 74 -19.77 -30.33 28.71
N PHE A 75 -20.45 -31.13 27.87
CA PHE A 75 -21.72 -30.77 27.22
C PHE A 75 -22.86 -31.67 27.74
N SER A 76 -24.06 -31.09 27.89
CA SER A 76 -25.40 -31.69 27.68
C SER A 76 -25.70 -33.14 28.14
N THR A 77 -26.74 -33.28 28.95
CA THR A 77 -27.68 -34.43 28.89
C THR A 77 -29.12 -33.92 28.75
N THR A 78 -29.88 -34.57 27.87
CA THR A 78 -31.33 -34.35 27.69
C THR A 78 -32.07 -35.52 28.32
N THR A 79 -33.02 -35.24 29.22
CA THR A 79 -33.97 -36.26 29.72
C THR A 79 -35.36 -35.65 29.79
N LEU A 80 -36.36 -36.34 29.22
CA LEU A 80 -37.77 -35.96 29.37
C LEU A 80 -38.21 -36.15 30.82
N PHE A 81 -38.95 -35.17 31.35
CA PHE A 81 -40.02 -35.44 32.32
C PHE A 81 -41.20 -34.49 32.06
N LYS A 82 -42.40 -35.04 31.91
CA LYS A 82 -43.65 -34.26 32.01
C LYS A 82 -43.91 -33.96 33.48
N GLY A 83 -44.23 -32.72 33.81
CA GLY A 83 -44.64 -32.33 35.15
C GLY A 83 -45.24 -30.93 35.17
N ASN A 84 -46.56 -30.83 35.39
CA ASN A 84 -47.21 -29.56 35.66
C ASN A 84 -46.85 -29.10 37.07
N ALA A 85 -46.33 -27.88 37.23
CA ALA A 85 -46.20 -27.22 38.53
C ALA A 85 -46.41 -25.70 38.40
N VAL A 86 -47.20 -25.16 39.33
CA VAL A 86 -47.73 -23.79 39.34
C VAL A 86 -46.78 -22.82 40.05
N GLY A 87 -46.63 -21.60 39.50
CA GLY A 87 -46.04 -20.44 40.19
C GLY A 87 -44.50 -20.44 40.32
N TYR A 88 -43.80 -19.32 40.48
CA TYR A 88 -44.23 -17.92 40.63
C TYR A 88 -43.30 -17.00 39.82
N TYR A 89 -43.84 -16.00 39.13
CA TYR A 89 -43.02 -14.94 38.55
C TYR A 89 -42.52 -14.01 39.67
N ARG A 90 -41.20 -14.01 39.91
CA ARG A 90 -40.56 -13.05 40.82
C ARG A 90 -40.72 -11.64 40.24
N ALA A 91 -41.58 -10.84 40.85
CA ALA A 91 -41.91 -9.49 40.38
C ALA A 91 -40.69 -8.55 40.43
N GLY A 92 -39.93 -8.51 39.34
CA GLY A 92 -38.95 -7.45 39.09
C GLY A 92 -39.67 -6.12 39.06
N ARG A 93 -39.34 -5.24 40.02
CA ARG A 93 -40.02 -3.96 40.27
C ARG A 93 -40.03 -3.10 39.00
N VAL A 94 -41.15 -3.14 38.25
CA VAL A 94 -41.38 -2.28 37.09
C VAL A 94 -41.48 -0.85 37.60
N SER A 95 -40.37 -0.12 37.52
CA SER A 95 -40.41 1.33 37.55
C SER A 95 -41.24 1.77 36.35
N ARG A 96 -42.51 2.13 36.59
CA ARG A 96 -43.32 2.92 35.67
C ARG A 96 -42.71 4.32 35.60
N SER A 97 -41.55 4.42 34.95
CA SER A 97 -41.10 5.67 34.36
C SER A 97 -42.17 6.08 33.37
N LYS A 98 -43.00 7.05 33.76
CA LYS A 98 -43.86 7.76 32.81
C LYS A 98 -42.91 8.40 31.80
N ASN A 99 -42.83 7.83 30.60
CA ASN A 99 -42.21 8.46 29.44
C ASN A 99 -43.07 9.67 29.03
N MET A 100 -43.05 10.72 29.85
CA MET A 100 -43.26 12.07 29.35
C MET A 100 -42.06 12.36 28.48
N MET A 101 -42.21 12.20 27.16
CA MET A 101 -41.23 12.73 26.23
C MET A 101 -41.15 14.24 26.48
N ALA A 102 -40.09 14.68 27.13
CA ALA A 102 -39.84 16.09 27.34
C ALA A 102 -39.80 16.76 25.97
N SER A 103 -40.77 17.65 25.70
CA SER A 103 -40.88 18.36 24.43
C SER A 103 -39.52 18.98 24.09
N THR A 104 -38.89 18.49 23.03
CA THR A 104 -37.58 18.97 22.61
C THR A 104 -37.75 20.42 22.19
N ARG A 105 -37.20 21.34 22.99
CA ARG A 105 -37.25 22.78 22.68
C ARG A 105 -36.50 23.01 21.37
N LYS A 106 -37.23 23.08 20.26
CA LYS A 106 -36.67 23.35 18.93
C LYS A 106 -36.08 24.75 18.95
N GLU A 107 -34.83 24.88 18.50
CA GLU A 107 -34.20 26.19 18.37
C GLU A 107 -34.91 27.01 17.28
N ILE A 108 -35.15 28.29 17.56
CA ILE A 108 -35.89 29.16 16.64
C ILE A 108 -35.01 29.42 15.40
N PRO A 109 -35.54 29.22 14.18
CA PRO A 109 -34.83 29.51 12.94
C PRO A 109 -34.26 30.93 12.90
N ILE A 110 -33.06 31.08 12.33
CA ILE A 110 -32.35 32.37 12.24
C ILE A 110 -33.23 33.42 11.56
N ALA A 111 -33.86 33.09 10.43
CA ALA A 111 -34.78 33.98 9.72
C ALA A 111 -35.93 34.53 10.59
N ILE A 112 -36.52 33.72 11.49
CA ILE A 112 -37.58 34.20 12.40
C ILE A 112 -37.00 35.20 13.40
N ARG A 113 -35.77 35.00 13.87
CA ARG A 113 -35.09 35.94 14.76
C ARG A 113 -34.67 37.22 14.04
N ASP A 114 -34.26 37.14 12.77
CA ASP A 114 -33.95 38.31 11.95
C ASP A 114 -35.21 39.16 11.73
N LEU A 115 -36.33 38.53 11.38
CA LEU A 115 -37.64 39.18 11.28
C LEU A 115 -38.07 39.82 12.61
N VAL A 116 -37.87 39.14 13.75
CA VAL A 116 -38.09 39.71 15.10
C VAL A 116 -37.24 40.96 15.35
N ILE A 117 -35.99 41.00 14.88
CA ILE A 117 -35.12 42.18 15.02
C ILE A 117 -35.49 43.29 14.04
N GLN A 118 -35.93 42.98 12.81
CA GLN A 118 -36.44 43.96 11.84
C GLN A 118 -37.70 44.64 12.37
N ASP A 119 -38.71 43.86 12.79
CA ASP A 119 -39.94 44.36 13.40
C ASP A 119 -39.68 45.18 14.67
N TRP A 120 -38.69 44.78 15.48
CA TRP A 120 -38.34 45.48 16.71
C TRP A 120 -37.58 46.79 16.46
N LYS A 121 -36.66 46.83 15.49
CA LYS A 121 -35.98 48.08 15.08
C LYS A 121 -36.95 49.06 14.43
N GLY A 122 -37.90 48.55 13.65
CA GLY A 122 -38.86 49.35 12.90
C GLY A 122 -38.25 50.08 11.70
N GLY A 123 -39.13 50.76 10.96
CA GLY A 123 -38.78 51.76 9.95
C GLY A 123 -39.28 53.14 10.39
N GLN A 124 -39.65 54.00 9.44
CA GLN A 124 -40.16 55.35 9.71
C GLN A 124 -41.45 55.40 10.57
N LYS A 125 -42.16 54.28 10.73
CA LYS A 125 -43.38 54.16 11.57
C LYS A 125 -43.11 53.69 13.02
N GLY A 126 -41.85 53.58 13.43
CA GLY A 126 -41.46 53.03 14.73
C GLY A 126 -41.43 51.50 14.77
N GLY A 127 -40.84 50.95 15.84
CA GLY A 127 -40.72 49.50 16.06
C GLY A 127 -41.92 48.90 16.80
N LEU A 128 -42.26 47.65 16.51
CA LEU A 128 -43.35 46.93 17.18
C LEU A 128 -42.99 46.58 18.64
N SER A 129 -44.00 46.57 19.52
CA SER A 129 -43.81 46.13 20.90
C SER A 129 -43.53 44.63 20.98
N GLN A 130 -42.79 44.21 22.00
CA GLN A 130 -42.45 42.79 22.22
C GLN A 130 -43.69 41.88 22.35
N ARG A 131 -44.84 42.44 22.75
CA ARG A 131 -46.13 41.72 22.83
C ARG A 131 -46.72 41.47 21.43
N GLN A 132 -46.75 42.51 20.57
CA GLN A 132 -47.21 42.38 19.18
C GLN A 132 -46.34 41.41 18.37
N ILE A 133 -45.01 41.51 18.51
CA ILE A 133 -44.04 40.58 17.90
C ILE A 133 -44.28 39.14 18.41
N GLY A 134 -44.59 38.98 19.71
CA GLY A 134 -44.92 37.68 20.32
C GLY A 134 -46.14 37.03 19.68
N THR A 135 -47.22 37.80 19.50
CA THR A 135 -48.43 37.34 18.81
C THR A 135 -48.15 37.02 17.34
N LYS A 136 -47.43 37.89 16.62
CA LYS A 136 -47.14 37.75 15.17
C LYS A 136 -46.35 36.48 14.85
N TYR A 137 -45.29 36.18 15.62
CA TYR A 137 -44.43 35.00 15.39
C TYR A 137 -44.78 33.80 16.27
N LYS A 138 -45.86 33.87 17.07
CA LYS A 138 -46.25 32.84 18.06
C LYS A 138 -45.10 32.47 19.02
N LEU A 139 -44.34 33.47 19.47
CA LEU A 139 -43.19 33.32 20.37
C LEU A 139 -43.49 33.90 21.76
N ALA A 140 -42.99 33.25 22.81
CA ALA A 140 -43.08 33.77 24.16
C ALA A 140 -42.34 35.12 24.31
N ARG A 141 -42.88 36.04 25.10
CA ARG A 141 -42.28 37.38 25.34
C ARG A 141 -40.83 37.31 25.84
N THR A 142 -40.54 36.35 26.73
CA THR A 142 -39.20 36.10 27.28
C THR A 142 -38.18 35.68 26.21
N THR A 143 -38.63 34.94 25.20
CA THR A 143 -37.83 34.56 24.03
C THR A 143 -37.46 35.78 23.20
N ILE A 144 -38.43 36.65 22.89
CA ILE A 144 -38.21 37.89 22.13
C ILE A 144 -37.28 38.84 22.90
N GLN A 145 -37.51 39.01 24.21
CA GLN A 145 -36.62 39.76 25.10
C GLN A 145 -35.19 39.19 25.06
N THR A 146 -35.02 37.87 25.02
CA THR A 146 -33.71 37.21 24.91
C THR A 146 -33.06 37.43 23.54
N ILE A 147 -33.82 37.37 22.44
CA ILE A 147 -33.35 37.66 21.08
C ILE A 147 -32.85 39.11 21.01
N ILE A 148 -33.65 40.08 21.46
CA ILE A 148 -33.30 41.51 21.45
C ILE A 148 -32.10 41.78 22.37
N LYS A 149 -32.04 41.18 23.56
CA LYS A 149 -30.89 41.32 24.49
C LYS A 149 -29.60 40.78 23.86
N ASN A 150 -29.64 39.60 23.26
CA ASN A 150 -28.49 39.00 22.59
C ASN A 150 -28.07 39.80 21.35
N PHE A 151 -29.02 40.33 20.58
CA PHE A 151 -28.73 41.18 19.43
C PHE A 151 -28.08 42.50 19.86
N ARG A 152 -28.65 43.21 20.84
CA ARG A 152 -28.07 44.44 21.40
C ARG A 152 -26.63 44.24 21.92
N ALA A 153 -26.34 43.09 22.53
CA ALA A 153 -25.03 42.80 23.10
C ALA A 153 -23.96 42.31 22.09
N ASN A 154 -24.36 41.77 20.93
CA ASN A 154 -23.43 41.11 20.00
C ASN A 154 -23.55 41.56 18.53
N GLY A 155 -24.49 42.46 18.21
CA GLY A 155 -24.77 42.92 16.84
C GLY A 155 -25.31 41.86 15.87
N SER A 156 -25.45 40.60 16.31
CA SER A 156 -25.76 39.45 15.45
C SER A 156 -26.87 38.59 16.03
N VAL A 157 -27.66 38.02 15.12
CA VAL A 157 -28.77 37.09 15.38
C VAL A 157 -28.30 35.63 15.43
N GLN A 158 -27.08 35.38 14.93
CA GLN A 158 -26.46 34.06 14.90
C GLN A 158 -26.24 33.49 16.30
N ASN A 159 -26.40 32.17 16.43
CA ASN A 159 -26.01 31.46 17.65
C ASN A 159 -24.49 31.59 17.85
N LYS A 160 -24.05 31.94 19.07
CA LYS A 160 -22.64 31.76 19.44
C LYS A 160 -22.29 30.27 19.40
N VAL A 161 -21.10 29.96 18.88
CA VAL A 161 -20.53 28.61 18.96
C VAL A 161 -20.45 28.20 20.43
N ARG A 162 -21.15 27.13 20.81
CA ARG A 162 -21.11 26.61 22.18
C ARG A 162 -19.72 26.01 22.45
N SER A 163 -19.17 26.29 23.62
CA SER A 163 -17.95 25.62 24.10
C SER A 163 -18.16 24.10 24.08
N GLY A 164 -17.42 23.41 23.22
CA GLY A 164 -17.48 21.96 23.12
C GLY A 164 -16.91 21.27 24.36
N ARG A 165 -17.12 19.95 24.45
CA ARG A 165 -16.48 19.11 25.48
C ARG A 165 -14.95 19.32 25.44
N LYS A 166 -14.35 19.60 26.61
CA LYS A 166 -12.88 19.73 26.74
C LYS A 166 -12.19 18.47 26.18
N PRO A 167 -11.15 18.61 25.35
CA PRO A 167 -10.36 17.46 24.88
C PRO A 167 -9.74 16.68 26.05
N ILE A 168 -9.60 15.36 25.90
CA ILE A 168 -8.93 14.50 26.89
C ILE A 168 -7.42 14.79 26.98
N LEU A 169 -6.81 15.14 25.85
CA LEU A 169 -5.40 15.53 25.76
C LEU A 169 -5.26 17.05 25.95
N ALA A 170 -4.40 17.44 26.88
CA ALA A 170 -3.97 18.83 27.06
C ALA A 170 -2.88 19.22 26.02
N HIS A 171 -2.61 20.53 25.87
CA HIS A 171 -1.64 21.04 24.91
C HIS A 171 -0.23 20.44 25.06
N ARG A 172 0.23 20.17 26.29
CA ARG A 172 1.52 19.50 26.57
C ARG A 172 1.56 18.08 26.01
N GLU A 173 0.51 17.31 26.23
CA GLU A 173 0.39 15.91 25.77
C GLU A 173 0.25 15.82 24.25
N VAL A 174 -0.51 16.75 23.63
CA VAL A 174 -0.57 16.87 22.17
C VAL A 174 0.81 17.15 21.59
N ARG A 175 1.58 18.07 22.18
CA ARG A 175 2.96 18.36 21.74
C ARG A 175 3.88 17.15 21.91
N HIS A 176 3.74 16.39 23.00
CA HIS A 176 4.48 15.14 23.21
C HIS A 176 4.21 14.13 22.08
N VAL A 177 2.95 13.85 21.78
CA VAL A 177 2.56 12.93 20.69
C VAL A 177 3.14 13.37 19.34
N LEU A 178 3.06 14.65 19.00
CA LEU A 178 3.59 15.17 17.73
C LEU A 178 5.12 15.07 17.66
N ASN A 179 5.82 15.49 18.71
CA ASN A 179 7.29 15.42 18.78
C ASN A 179 7.78 13.96 18.72
N LYS A 180 7.11 13.05 19.43
CA LYS A 180 7.45 11.62 19.45
C LYS A 180 7.34 10.98 18.06
N VAL A 181 6.31 11.34 17.28
CA VAL A 181 6.17 10.90 15.88
C VAL A 181 7.18 11.57 14.95
N ASN A 182 7.56 12.84 15.18
CA ASN A 182 8.61 13.48 14.39
C ASN A 182 9.99 12.81 14.59
N VAL A 183 10.31 12.37 15.81
CA VAL A 183 11.55 11.63 16.12
C VAL A 183 11.49 10.18 15.62
N THR A 184 10.34 9.51 15.75
CA THR A 184 10.16 8.12 15.29
C THR A 184 8.86 7.96 14.49
N PRO A 185 8.88 8.27 13.17
CA PRO A 185 7.67 8.27 12.32
C PRO A 185 6.98 6.92 12.14
N SER A 186 7.65 5.82 12.52
CA SER A 186 7.13 4.45 12.46
C SER A 186 6.32 4.03 13.70
N LEU A 187 6.21 4.89 14.72
CA LEU A 187 5.43 4.56 15.93
C LEU A 187 3.94 4.42 15.63
N SER A 188 3.35 3.36 16.17
CA SER A 188 1.93 3.07 15.99
C SER A 188 1.07 3.81 17.01
N ALA A 189 -0.14 4.20 16.60
CA ALA A 189 -1.09 4.88 17.47
C ALA A 189 -1.42 4.11 18.79
N PRO A 190 -1.48 2.76 18.81
CA PRO A 190 -1.59 2.01 20.06
C PRO A 190 -0.40 2.20 21.00
N LYS A 191 0.84 2.15 20.51
CA LYS A 191 2.04 2.36 21.34
C LYS A 191 2.06 3.76 21.97
N LEU A 192 1.72 4.79 21.19
CA LEU A 192 1.57 6.16 21.69
C LEU A 192 0.42 6.28 22.71
N SER A 193 -0.64 5.49 22.58
CA SER A 193 -1.73 5.41 23.56
C SER A 193 -1.25 4.84 24.90
N THR A 194 -0.43 3.79 24.87
CA THR A 194 0.19 3.21 26.07
C THR A 194 1.18 4.18 26.71
N GLU A 195 2.06 4.80 25.92
CA GLU A 195 3.03 5.80 26.41
C GLU A 195 2.33 7.01 27.08
N ILE A 196 1.19 7.47 26.55
CA ILE A 196 0.40 8.53 27.19
C ILE A 196 -0.26 8.05 28.50
N LYS A 197 -0.65 6.78 28.60
CA LYS A 197 -1.14 6.20 29.86
C LYS A 197 -0.02 6.13 30.89
N GLU A 198 1.17 5.66 30.51
CA GLU A 198 2.33 5.54 31.41
C GLU A 198 2.85 6.90 31.89
N MET A 199 2.93 7.90 31.01
CA MET A 199 3.52 9.21 31.33
C MET A 199 2.57 10.22 31.96
N PHE A 200 1.26 10.11 31.73
CA PHE A 200 0.27 11.14 32.11
C PHE A 200 -0.98 10.56 32.80
N ASP A 201 -1.01 9.27 33.12
CA ASP A 201 -2.16 8.51 33.66
C ASP A 201 -3.48 8.74 32.90
N LYS A 202 -3.39 8.86 31.57
CA LYS A 202 -4.54 9.13 30.69
C LYS A 202 -4.86 7.95 29.79
N GLN A 203 -5.96 7.27 30.10
CA GLN A 203 -6.52 6.25 29.22
C GLN A 203 -7.12 6.86 27.95
N VAL A 204 -6.29 6.93 26.90
CA VAL A 204 -6.63 7.48 25.59
C VAL A 204 -6.82 6.33 24.60
N SER A 205 -7.75 6.48 23.65
CA SER A 205 -7.92 5.49 22.57
C SER A 205 -6.90 5.72 21.43
N PRO A 206 -6.45 4.66 20.72
CA PRO A 206 -5.61 4.82 19.53
C PRO A 206 -6.27 5.71 18.45
N ARG A 207 -7.61 5.74 18.39
CA ARG A 207 -8.36 6.60 17.48
C ARG A 207 -8.28 8.08 17.87
N THR A 208 -8.17 8.40 19.16
CA THR A 208 -7.91 9.76 19.64
C THR A 208 -6.51 10.20 19.23
N ILE A 209 -5.49 9.35 19.41
CA ILE A 209 -4.12 9.64 18.94
C ILE A 209 -4.11 9.94 17.44
N GLN A 210 -4.75 9.12 16.60
CA GLN A 210 -4.87 9.38 15.16
C GLN A 210 -5.57 10.72 14.84
N ARG A 211 -6.62 11.10 15.58
CA ARG A 211 -7.28 12.40 15.41
C ARG A 211 -6.35 13.57 15.77
N THR A 212 -5.54 13.42 16.83
CA THR A 212 -4.52 14.40 17.23
C THR A 212 -3.44 14.57 16.16
N LEU A 213 -2.91 13.46 15.63
CA LEU A 213 -1.91 13.47 14.54
C LEU A 213 -2.47 14.13 13.27
N ASN A 214 -3.67 13.75 12.84
CA ASN A 214 -4.34 14.35 11.69
C ASN A 214 -4.62 15.86 11.89
N LYS A 215 -4.95 16.31 13.11
CA LYS A 215 -5.11 17.73 13.43
C LYS A 215 -3.77 18.50 13.37
N GLY A 216 -2.66 17.82 13.64
CA GLY A 216 -1.29 18.32 13.40
C GLY A 216 -0.79 18.09 11.98
N ASN A 217 -1.67 17.82 11.00
CA ASN A 217 -1.37 17.51 9.60
C ASN A 217 -0.49 16.26 9.35
N LEU A 218 -0.21 15.45 10.37
CA LEU A 218 0.51 14.18 10.25
C LEU A 218 -0.45 13.07 9.81
N LYS A 219 -0.31 12.63 8.56
CA LYS A 219 -1.11 11.55 7.94
C LYS A 219 -0.29 10.26 7.83
N SER A 220 -0.97 9.11 7.90
CA SER A 220 -0.32 7.81 7.67
C SER A 220 -0.09 7.58 6.18
N HIS A 221 1.17 7.37 5.79
CA HIS A 221 1.57 7.03 4.44
C HIS A 221 2.46 5.78 4.43
N ARG A 222 2.49 5.07 3.30
CA ARG A 222 3.41 3.93 3.11
C ARG A 222 4.84 4.45 2.91
N ALA A 223 5.77 4.03 3.75
CA ALA A 223 7.20 4.34 3.58
C ALA A 223 7.69 3.90 2.19
N VAL A 224 8.49 4.76 1.54
CA VAL A 224 9.05 4.49 0.21
C VAL A 224 10.18 3.47 0.35
N ARG A 225 10.13 2.40 -0.45
CA ARG A 225 11.24 1.45 -0.54
C ARG A 225 12.36 2.06 -1.39
N LYS A 226 13.55 2.20 -0.81
CA LYS A 226 14.79 2.59 -1.50
C LYS A 226 15.92 1.68 -1.00
N PRO A 227 16.93 1.36 -1.83
CA PRO A 227 18.13 0.70 -1.34
C PRO A 227 18.83 1.59 -0.29
N LEU A 228 19.44 0.97 0.73
CA LEU A 228 20.23 1.68 1.71
C LEU A 228 21.53 2.15 1.07
N ILE A 229 21.79 3.45 1.09
CA ILE A 229 23.01 4.06 0.54
C ILE A 229 23.91 4.47 1.70
N VAL A 230 25.09 3.83 1.79
CA VAL A 230 26.13 4.21 2.76
C VAL A 230 26.57 5.66 2.50
N PRO A 231 26.79 6.51 3.53
CA PRO A 231 27.10 7.93 3.35
C PRO A 231 28.25 8.22 2.37
N ARG A 232 29.33 7.43 2.39
CA ARG A 232 30.45 7.50 1.43
C ARG A 232 29.98 7.41 -0.03
N ASN A 233 29.03 6.52 -0.32
CA ASN A 233 28.48 6.33 -1.66
C ASN A 233 27.49 7.46 -2.03
N ALA A 234 26.77 8.02 -1.05
CA ALA A 234 25.94 9.20 -1.27
C ALA A 234 26.80 10.41 -1.69
N THR A 235 27.90 10.68 -0.98
CA THR A 235 28.86 11.75 -1.34
C THR A 235 29.46 11.54 -2.72
N LYS A 236 29.88 10.30 -3.07
CA LYS A 236 30.36 9.98 -4.43
C LYS A 236 29.31 10.26 -5.50
N ARG A 237 28.05 9.86 -5.29
CA ARG A 237 26.94 10.11 -6.24
C ARG A 237 26.65 11.61 -6.42
N VAL A 238 26.68 12.38 -5.33
CA VAL A 238 26.49 13.84 -5.38
C VAL A 238 27.66 14.52 -6.09
N LYS A 239 28.91 14.11 -5.84
CA LYS A 239 30.08 14.60 -6.58
C LYS A 239 29.95 14.29 -8.07
N PHE A 240 29.72 13.03 -8.44
CA PHE A 240 29.53 12.63 -9.84
C PHE A 240 28.44 13.47 -10.53
N ALA A 241 27.28 13.67 -9.89
CA ALA A 241 26.21 14.49 -10.45
C ALA A 241 26.64 15.95 -10.67
N ARG A 242 27.35 16.56 -9.71
CA ARG A 242 27.89 17.94 -9.84
C ARG A 242 28.95 18.05 -10.94
N ASP A 243 29.86 17.10 -11.02
CA ASP A 243 30.95 17.08 -12.02
C ASP A 243 30.40 16.90 -13.46
N HIS A 244 29.17 16.41 -13.61
CA HIS A 244 28.54 16.13 -14.90
C HIS A 244 27.34 17.02 -15.25
N ILE A 245 26.76 17.80 -14.32
CA ILE A 245 25.53 18.58 -14.56
C ILE A 245 25.67 19.62 -15.68
N SER A 246 26.88 20.14 -15.89
CA SER A 246 27.20 21.15 -16.92
C SER A 246 27.76 20.55 -18.22
N LYS A 247 27.76 19.22 -18.38
CA LYS A 247 28.26 18.58 -19.61
C LYS A 247 27.29 18.82 -20.77
N PRO A 248 27.79 19.19 -21.96
CA PRO A 248 26.94 19.43 -23.13
C PRO A 248 26.28 18.14 -23.61
N GLN A 249 25.17 18.26 -24.35
CA GLN A 249 24.45 17.09 -24.91
C GLN A 249 25.36 16.18 -25.75
N THR A 250 26.27 16.76 -26.53
CA THR A 250 27.28 16.03 -27.33
C THR A 250 28.20 15.12 -26.52
N PHE A 251 28.43 15.41 -25.23
CA PHE A 251 29.14 14.49 -24.33
C PHE A 251 28.26 13.28 -24.01
N TRP A 252 26.99 13.51 -23.64
CA TRP A 252 26.02 12.45 -23.32
C TRP A 252 25.72 11.54 -24.52
N ASP A 253 25.64 12.11 -25.72
CA ASP A 253 25.46 11.36 -26.98
C ASP A 253 26.68 10.49 -27.33
N SER A 254 27.85 10.82 -26.79
CA SER A 254 29.09 10.04 -26.99
C SER A 254 29.27 8.89 -26.00
N ILE A 255 28.32 8.65 -25.09
CA ILE A 255 28.44 7.59 -24.07
C ILE A 255 27.78 6.30 -24.55
N LEU A 256 28.54 5.21 -24.53
CA LEU A 256 28.03 3.84 -24.59
C LEU A 256 27.78 3.35 -23.16
N TRP A 257 26.51 3.29 -22.77
CA TRP A 257 26.04 2.77 -21.49
C TRP A 257 25.95 1.24 -21.57
N THR A 258 26.45 0.54 -20.55
CA THR A 258 26.42 -0.92 -20.49
C THR A 258 26.00 -1.40 -19.09
N ASP A 259 25.24 -2.49 -19.04
CA ASP A 259 24.73 -3.08 -17.79
C ASP A 259 24.41 -4.57 -17.99
N GLU A 260 24.32 -5.30 -16.89
CA GLU A 260 23.77 -6.66 -16.88
C GLU A 260 22.41 -6.70 -16.19
N SER A 261 21.43 -7.31 -16.86
CA SER A 261 20.10 -7.52 -16.29
C SER A 261 19.76 -8.99 -16.16
N LYS A 262 19.05 -9.33 -15.08
CA LYS A 262 18.57 -10.68 -14.79
C LYS A 262 17.06 -10.73 -15.02
N PHE A 263 16.64 -11.53 -16.00
CA PHE A 263 15.23 -11.78 -16.27
C PHE A 263 14.83 -13.13 -15.70
N ASN A 264 13.89 -13.13 -14.75
CA ASN A 264 13.33 -14.34 -14.18
C ASN A 264 12.34 -14.96 -15.19
N VAL A 265 12.49 -16.25 -15.50
CA VAL A 265 11.63 -16.98 -16.45
C VAL A 265 10.29 -17.31 -15.79
N PHE A 266 10.30 -17.55 -14.48
CA PHE A 266 9.10 -17.83 -13.70
C PHE A 266 8.97 -16.91 -12.48
N GLY A 267 7.79 -16.29 -12.37
CA GLY A 267 7.48 -15.30 -11.33
C GLY A 267 7.95 -13.90 -11.70
N SER A 268 7.02 -12.96 -11.79
CA SER A 268 7.34 -11.54 -11.79
C SER A 268 7.73 -11.09 -10.39
N ASP A 269 8.74 -10.22 -10.25
CA ASP A 269 9.10 -9.60 -8.97
C ASP A 269 7.97 -8.71 -8.38
N GLY A 270 6.96 -8.40 -9.21
CA GLY A 270 5.76 -7.66 -8.83
C GLY A 270 4.72 -8.52 -8.07
N ARG A 271 4.00 -7.87 -7.15
CA ARG A 271 2.90 -8.49 -6.40
C ARG A 271 1.65 -8.64 -7.27
N ARG A 272 1.40 -9.84 -7.79
CA ARG A 272 0.12 -10.20 -8.43
C ARG A 272 -1.05 -9.95 -7.47
N ARG A 273 -2.09 -9.27 -7.96
CA ARG A 273 -3.37 -9.09 -7.25
C ARG A 273 -4.36 -10.14 -7.76
N VAL A 274 -5.15 -10.70 -6.85
CA VAL A 274 -6.25 -11.62 -7.15
C VAL A 274 -7.53 -11.08 -6.51
N TRP A 275 -8.65 -11.20 -7.22
CA TRP A 275 -9.98 -10.97 -6.68
C TRP A 275 -10.52 -12.32 -6.20
N ARG A 276 -11.01 -12.39 -4.97
CA ARG A 276 -11.50 -13.62 -4.33
C ARG A 276 -12.47 -13.30 -3.19
N TYR A 277 -13.36 -14.23 -2.89
CA TYR A 277 -14.26 -14.11 -1.74
C TYR A 277 -13.53 -14.38 -0.41
N PRO A 278 -14.10 -13.98 0.73
CA PRO A 278 -13.60 -14.37 2.04
C PRO A 278 -13.44 -15.90 2.16
N LYS A 279 -12.43 -16.35 2.91
CA LYS A 279 -12.04 -17.77 3.09
C LYS A 279 -11.45 -18.50 1.86
N GLU A 280 -11.59 -18.00 0.64
CA GLU A 280 -10.97 -18.62 -0.57
C GLU A 280 -9.45 -18.40 -0.68
N ALA A 281 -8.77 -18.14 0.43
CA ALA A 281 -7.40 -17.65 0.44
C ALA A 281 -6.36 -18.66 -0.03
N LEU A 282 -6.67 -19.95 0.14
CA LEU A 282 -5.83 -21.10 -0.18
C LEU A 282 -6.31 -21.87 -1.43
N ASN A 283 -7.37 -21.42 -2.10
CA ASN A 283 -7.81 -22.01 -3.37
C ASN A 283 -6.65 -21.89 -4.39
N PRO A 284 -6.20 -22.98 -5.05
CA PRO A 284 -5.09 -22.93 -6.01
C PRO A 284 -5.23 -21.86 -7.10
N LYS A 285 -6.45 -21.55 -7.55
CA LYS A 285 -6.74 -20.47 -8.53
C LYS A 285 -6.36 -19.07 -8.00
N ASN A 286 -6.36 -18.91 -6.68
CA ASN A 286 -6.07 -17.67 -5.95
C ASN A 286 -4.64 -17.63 -5.37
N LEU A 287 -3.85 -18.70 -5.55
CA LEU A 287 -2.46 -18.76 -5.15
C LEU A 287 -1.55 -18.25 -6.28
N ASN A 288 -0.38 -17.73 -5.90
CA ASN A 288 0.71 -17.51 -6.85
C ASN A 288 1.71 -18.64 -6.64
N PRO A 289 1.83 -19.62 -7.57
CA PRO A 289 2.75 -20.74 -7.41
C PRO A 289 4.19 -20.25 -7.23
N THR A 290 4.87 -20.75 -6.21
CA THR A 290 6.28 -20.47 -5.91
C THR A 290 7.08 -21.75 -6.01
N VAL A 291 8.09 -21.79 -6.88
CA VAL A 291 9.03 -22.92 -6.95
C VAL A 291 10.13 -22.72 -5.91
N LYS A 292 10.46 -23.78 -5.15
CA LYS A 292 11.41 -23.70 -4.03
C LYS A 292 12.83 -23.35 -4.51
N HIS A 293 13.22 -23.91 -5.66
CA HIS A 293 14.43 -23.62 -6.41
C HIS A 293 14.12 -23.75 -7.91
N GLY A 294 14.79 -23.00 -8.79
CA GLY A 294 14.76 -23.27 -10.23
C GLY A 294 13.55 -22.74 -11.02
N GLY A 295 13.12 -21.49 -10.80
CA GLY A 295 12.18 -20.81 -11.70
C GLY A 295 12.76 -20.45 -13.07
N GLY A 296 14.05 -20.75 -13.32
CA GLY A 296 14.79 -20.26 -14.46
C GLY A 296 15.08 -18.77 -14.37
N SER A 297 16.28 -18.35 -14.74
CA SER A 297 16.58 -16.94 -14.95
C SER A 297 17.69 -16.81 -15.97
N VAL A 298 17.52 -15.90 -16.91
CA VAL A 298 18.53 -15.60 -17.91
C VAL A 298 19.21 -14.28 -17.54
N MET A 299 20.54 -14.29 -17.53
CA MET A 299 21.34 -13.09 -17.39
C MET A 299 21.71 -12.57 -18.78
N VAL A 300 21.63 -11.27 -18.95
CA VAL A 300 21.79 -10.60 -20.24
C VAL A 300 22.74 -9.42 -20.05
N TRP A 301 23.81 -9.37 -20.83
CA TRP A 301 24.59 -8.15 -21.01
C TRP A 301 23.99 -7.36 -22.18
N GLY A 302 23.90 -6.04 -22.04
CA GLY A 302 23.45 -5.16 -23.11
C GLY A 302 24.13 -3.80 -23.09
N CYS A 303 24.07 -3.10 -24.23
CA CYS A 303 24.57 -1.75 -24.34
C CYS A 303 23.61 -0.83 -25.11
N MET A 304 23.68 0.48 -24.85
CA MET A 304 22.88 1.51 -25.52
C MET A 304 23.61 2.87 -25.55
N ALA A 305 23.22 3.72 -26.49
CA ALA A 305 23.61 5.14 -26.57
C ALA A 305 22.35 6.00 -26.80
N SER A 306 22.48 7.32 -26.94
CA SER A 306 21.32 8.18 -27.25
C SER A 306 20.66 7.87 -28.60
N SER A 307 21.41 7.28 -29.54
CA SER A 307 20.92 6.78 -30.83
C SER A 307 20.15 5.45 -30.76
N GLY A 308 20.14 4.75 -29.61
CA GLY A 308 19.34 3.54 -29.39
C GLY A 308 20.10 2.36 -28.79
N ALA A 309 19.53 1.16 -28.96
CA ALA A 309 20.07 -0.09 -28.41
C ALA A 309 21.17 -0.71 -29.29
N GLY A 310 22.30 -1.07 -28.68
CA GLY A 310 23.45 -1.73 -29.31
C GLY A 310 23.25 -3.23 -29.49
N LYS A 311 24.29 -4.02 -29.20
CA LYS A 311 24.19 -5.48 -29.07
C LYS A 311 23.78 -5.92 -27.67
N MET A 312 23.28 -7.14 -27.61
CA MET A 312 22.82 -7.84 -26.42
C MET A 312 23.35 -9.28 -26.49
N GLU A 313 23.95 -9.77 -25.40
CA GLU A 313 24.47 -11.14 -25.32
C GLU A 313 23.91 -11.86 -24.08
N PHE A 314 23.38 -13.07 -24.30
CA PHE A 314 22.92 -13.95 -23.23
C PHE A 314 24.12 -14.60 -22.52
N ILE A 315 24.21 -14.43 -21.20
CA ILE A 315 25.27 -14.95 -20.34
C ILE A 315 24.87 -16.33 -19.80
N ASP A 316 25.71 -17.34 -20.04
CA ASP A 316 25.53 -18.68 -19.48
C ASP A 316 26.30 -18.84 -18.14
N GLY A 317 25.53 -19.11 -17.08
CA GLY A 317 26.03 -19.31 -15.72
C GLY A 317 26.47 -18.02 -15.04
N ILE A 318 27.40 -18.14 -14.09
CA ILE A 318 28.03 -16.98 -13.43
C ILE A 318 29.04 -16.35 -14.41
N MET A 319 29.03 -15.02 -14.49
CA MET A 319 30.00 -14.25 -15.27
C MET A 319 31.22 -13.89 -14.42
N ASP A 320 32.37 -14.45 -14.77
CA ASP A 320 33.68 -14.01 -14.29
C ASP A 320 34.26 -12.88 -15.18
N GLN A 321 35.40 -12.33 -14.76
CA GLN A 321 36.11 -11.26 -15.46
C GLN A 321 36.56 -11.62 -16.88
N TYR A 322 36.86 -12.90 -17.18
CA TYR A 322 37.34 -13.32 -18.49
C TYR A 322 36.18 -13.50 -19.48
N LYS A 323 35.06 -14.09 -19.02
CA LYS A 323 33.79 -14.08 -19.76
C LYS A 323 33.37 -12.65 -20.10
N TYR A 324 33.45 -11.74 -19.12
CA TYR A 324 33.14 -10.33 -19.30
C TYR A 324 34.01 -9.67 -20.40
N GLN A 325 35.34 -9.81 -20.31
CA GLN A 325 36.27 -9.32 -21.35
C GLN A 325 35.94 -9.89 -22.74
N GLY A 326 35.59 -11.18 -22.82
CA GLY A 326 35.16 -11.81 -24.07
C GLY A 326 33.85 -11.25 -24.64
N ILE A 327 32.87 -10.93 -23.79
CA ILE A 327 31.61 -10.27 -24.21
C ILE A 327 31.92 -8.89 -24.77
N LEU A 328 32.78 -8.11 -24.09
CA LEU A 328 33.18 -6.80 -24.59
C LEU A 328 33.85 -6.87 -25.96
N ASP A 329 34.75 -7.85 -26.15
CA ASP A 329 35.46 -8.03 -27.41
C ASP A 329 34.55 -8.40 -28.59
N ARG A 330 33.50 -9.20 -28.33
CA ARG A 330 32.50 -9.57 -29.35
C ARG A 330 31.55 -8.42 -29.70
N ASN A 331 31.18 -7.58 -28.73
CA ASN A 331 30.01 -6.72 -28.87
C ASN A 331 30.31 -5.22 -29.01
N ILE A 332 31.38 -4.69 -28.39
CA ILE A 332 31.57 -3.23 -28.29
C ILE A 332 31.81 -2.59 -29.65
N GLN A 333 32.77 -3.11 -30.42
CA GLN A 333 33.16 -2.48 -31.70
C GLN A 333 32.02 -2.45 -32.71
N GLU A 334 31.20 -3.50 -32.76
CA GLU A 334 30.05 -3.56 -33.66
C GLU A 334 28.90 -2.67 -33.16
N SER A 335 28.67 -2.61 -31.84
CA SER A 335 27.67 -1.70 -31.25
C SER A 335 28.02 -0.23 -31.48
N VAL A 336 29.30 0.14 -31.31
CA VAL A 336 29.80 1.50 -31.59
C VAL A 336 29.54 1.89 -33.05
N ARG A 337 29.81 1.00 -34.01
CA ARG A 337 29.51 1.23 -35.44
C ARG A 337 28.00 1.33 -35.70
N LYS A 338 27.22 0.37 -35.20
CA LYS A 338 25.74 0.33 -35.33
C LYS A 338 25.08 1.60 -34.80
N LEU A 339 25.58 2.13 -33.69
CA LEU A 339 25.04 3.31 -33.01
C LEU A 339 25.61 4.64 -33.53
N GLY A 340 26.48 4.62 -34.55
CA GLY A 340 27.09 5.82 -35.12
C GLY A 340 28.05 6.55 -34.17
N LEU A 341 28.55 5.88 -33.14
CA LEU A 341 29.41 6.50 -32.12
C LEU A 341 30.80 6.82 -32.69
N GLY A 342 31.25 8.06 -32.45
CA GLY A 342 32.56 8.52 -32.91
C GLY A 342 33.74 7.84 -32.21
N ARG A 343 34.94 7.93 -32.81
CA ARG A 343 36.20 7.33 -32.31
C ARG A 343 36.60 7.74 -30.87
N ARG A 344 35.94 8.74 -30.28
CA ARG A 344 36.22 9.28 -28.93
C ARG A 344 35.05 9.06 -27.96
N PHE A 345 34.25 8.02 -28.17
CA PHE A 345 33.16 7.63 -27.25
C PHE A 345 33.69 7.33 -25.83
N VAL A 346 32.81 7.47 -24.84
CA VAL A 346 33.05 7.11 -23.43
C VAL A 346 32.34 5.80 -23.14
N PHE A 347 33.02 4.88 -22.48
CA PHE A 347 32.47 3.59 -22.07
C PHE A 347 32.02 3.66 -20.61
N GLN A 348 30.72 3.41 -20.36
CA GLN A 348 30.16 3.44 -19.02
C GLN A 348 29.66 2.05 -18.61
N GLN A 349 29.97 1.68 -17.37
CA GLN A 349 29.61 0.45 -16.68
C GLN A 349 29.43 0.73 -15.18
N ASP A 350 28.93 -0.25 -14.42
CA ASP A 350 28.83 -0.16 -12.96
C ASP A 350 30.20 -0.39 -12.25
N ASN A 351 30.18 -0.56 -10.92
CA ASN A 351 31.39 -0.82 -10.11
C ASN A 351 31.44 -2.25 -9.55
N ASP A 352 30.91 -3.25 -10.26
CA ASP A 352 31.08 -4.66 -9.90
C ASP A 352 32.58 -5.02 -9.76
N PRO A 353 32.99 -5.80 -8.74
CA PRO A 353 34.36 -6.28 -8.61
C PRO A 353 35.00 -6.80 -9.90
N LYS A 354 34.26 -7.53 -10.76
CA LYS A 354 34.75 -8.08 -12.03
C LYS A 354 35.17 -6.99 -13.04
N HIS A 355 34.54 -5.82 -12.99
CA HIS A 355 34.83 -4.65 -13.82
C HIS A 355 36.10 -3.92 -13.36
N SER A 356 36.39 -4.01 -12.05
CA SER A 356 37.60 -3.44 -11.42
C SER A 356 38.77 -4.42 -11.28
N ALA A 357 38.59 -5.69 -11.67
CA ALA A 357 39.62 -6.72 -11.56
C ALA A 357 40.89 -6.37 -12.37
N LYS A 358 42.07 -6.77 -11.88
CA LYS A 358 43.37 -6.41 -12.48
C LYS A 358 43.42 -6.72 -13.99
N SER A 359 43.00 -7.91 -14.40
CA SER A 359 42.97 -8.31 -15.81
C SER A 359 42.00 -7.47 -16.65
N THR A 360 40.85 -7.08 -16.10
CA THR A 360 39.88 -6.21 -16.79
C THR A 360 40.42 -4.79 -16.96
N MET A 361 41.12 -4.26 -15.95
CA MET A 361 41.78 -2.96 -16.03
C MET A 361 42.96 -2.95 -17.01
N GLU A 362 43.72 -4.05 -17.10
CA GLU A 362 44.76 -4.25 -18.12
C GLU A 362 44.17 -4.36 -19.53
N TYR A 363 43.06 -5.10 -19.68
CA TYR A 363 42.29 -5.19 -20.92
C TYR A 363 41.79 -3.80 -21.39
N PHE A 364 41.23 -2.98 -20.50
CA PHE A 364 40.80 -1.62 -20.84
C PHE A 364 41.95 -0.72 -21.31
N LYS A 365 43.11 -0.79 -20.64
CA LYS A 365 44.33 -0.09 -21.08
C LYS A 365 44.76 -0.54 -22.48
N LYS A 366 44.77 -1.86 -22.73
CA LYS A 366 45.11 -2.43 -24.05
C LYS A 366 44.15 -2.00 -25.16
N LYS A 367 42.84 -1.93 -24.87
CA LYS A 367 41.79 -1.50 -25.82
C LYS A 367 41.64 0.03 -25.93
N LYS A 368 42.35 0.80 -25.10
CA LYS A 368 42.32 2.28 -25.05
C LYS A 368 40.92 2.86 -24.81
N PHE A 369 40.07 2.17 -24.04
CA PHE A 369 38.77 2.71 -23.65
C PHE A 369 38.93 3.92 -22.72
N ARG A 370 38.01 4.88 -22.85
CA ARG A 370 37.83 5.99 -21.93
C ARG A 370 36.69 5.65 -20.99
N SER A 371 37.00 5.47 -19.70
CA SER A 371 36.08 5.17 -18.60
C SER A 371 35.98 6.35 -17.64
#